data_AF-A0A7X8IZR7-F1
#
_entry.id   AF-A0A7X8IZR7-F1
#
_cell.length_a   1.000
_cell.length_b   1.000
_cell.length_c   1.000
_cell.angle_alpha   90.00
_cell.angle_beta   90.00
_cell.angle_gamma   90.00
#
_symmetry.space_group_name_H-M   'P 1'
#
loop_
_entity.id
_entity.type
_entity.pdbx_description
1 polymer ?
#
loop_
_entity_poly.entity_id
_entity_poly.type
_entity_poly.pdbx_seq_one_letter_code
_entity_poly.pdbx_strand_id
1 'polypeptide(L)'
;MKYKLLLLTIILLLFMPGCAANDNNADDTIPEKEEEEYGKYTHNGRIVKIDEGGFHVQSDEKVEFFNVDTEGMGNFYLGEYVRLNSKDGNVYDVSLDEEFDYTSVMTADMYDEDTKLNLKVGEISRDETGTMRIYGLADDNKEYDIAAGAETVTNFAHSTLKVDDRISVYPESISDGTPAVVEAKAILKDNTD
;
A
#
# COMPACT_ATOMS: atom_id res chain seq x y z
N MET A 1 -9.23 14.66 73.50
CA MET A 1 -10.32 13.94 74.20
C MET A 1 -11.58 14.81 74.19
N LYS A 2 -12.72 14.18 73.91
CA LYS A 2 -14.12 14.66 74.08
C LYS A 2 -14.76 15.35 72.88
N TYR A 3 -15.36 14.50 72.05
CA TYR A 3 -16.54 14.78 71.23
C TYR A 3 -17.65 15.42 72.06
N LYS A 4 -18.37 16.38 71.46
CA LYS A 4 -19.76 16.68 71.82
C LYS A 4 -20.58 16.90 70.56
N LEU A 5 -21.49 15.95 70.34
CA LEU A 5 -22.75 16.06 69.61
C LEU A 5 -23.40 17.44 69.75
N LEU A 6 -23.94 17.99 68.66
CA LEU A 6 -25.36 18.29 68.64
C LEU A 6 -25.93 18.29 67.23
N LEU A 7 -27.17 17.82 67.16
CA LEU A 7 -27.92 17.36 66.01
C LEU A 7 -28.93 18.46 65.61
N LEU A 8 -29.42 18.36 64.37
CA LEU A 8 -30.79 18.71 63.97
C LEU A 8 -31.08 20.17 63.59
N THR A 9 -31.29 20.44 62.30
CA THR A 9 -32.53 21.09 61.84
C THR A 9 -32.75 20.93 60.33
N ILE A 10 -33.82 20.20 60.01
CA ILE A 10 -34.56 20.17 58.76
C ILE A 10 -35.03 21.58 58.41
N ILE A 11 -34.96 21.99 57.13
CA ILE A 11 -36.03 22.71 56.42
C ILE A 11 -35.91 22.43 54.93
N LEU A 12 -36.91 21.70 54.45
CA LEU A 12 -37.34 21.55 53.09
C LEU A 12 -38.03 22.86 52.66
N LEU A 13 -37.54 23.52 51.61
CA LEU A 13 -38.31 24.51 50.85
C LEU A 13 -38.16 24.20 49.36
N LEU A 14 -39.22 23.61 48.82
CA LEU A 14 -39.56 23.62 47.39
C LEU A 14 -40.46 24.83 47.10
N PHE A 15 -40.62 25.13 45.81
CA PHE A 15 -41.39 26.20 45.13
C PHE A 15 -40.50 27.37 44.68
N MET A 16 -40.41 27.79 43.42
CA MET A 16 -41.10 27.49 42.16
C MET A 16 -40.27 28.09 40.98
N PRO A 17 -40.62 27.84 39.69
CA PRO A 17 -39.75 28.09 38.55
C PRO A 17 -39.71 29.55 38.12
N GLY A 18 -38.55 29.98 37.64
CA GLY A 18 -38.37 31.24 36.93
C GLY A 18 -37.40 31.04 35.77
N CYS A 19 -37.94 30.74 34.59
CA CYS A 19 -37.19 30.99 33.36
C CYS A 19 -37.05 32.51 33.20
N ALA A 20 -35.82 33.00 33.23
CA ALA A 20 -35.44 34.25 32.61
C ALA A 20 -34.15 33.99 31.84
N ALA A 21 -34.26 34.08 30.51
CA ALA A 21 -33.12 34.02 29.60
C ALA A 21 -32.19 35.20 29.87
N ASN A 22 -30.89 34.93 29.92
CA ASN A 22 -29.88 35.91 29.58
C ASN A 22 -28.65 35.17 29.05
N ASP A 23 -28.41 35.34 27.75
CA ASP A 23 -27.23 34.90 27.04
C ASP A 23 -25.96 35.48 27.68
N ASN A 24 -24.95 34.64 27.87
CA ASN A 24 -23.54 35.01 27.76
C ASN A 24 -22.75 33.72 27.51
N ASN A 25 -22.49 33.48 26.23
CA ASN A 25 -21.68 32.39 25.71
C ASN A 25 -20.29 32.41 26.35
N ALA A 26 -20.02 31.38 27.14
CA ALA A 26 -18.69 30.92 27.45
C ALA A 26 -18.76 29.39 27.40
N ASP A 27 -18.63 28.84 26.20
CA ASP A 27 -18.25 27.44 26.05
C ASP A 27 -17.10 27.43 25.03
N ASP A 28 -15.90 27.40 25.59
CA ASP A 28 -14.64 27.22 24.88
C ASP A 28 -14.52 25.71 24.60
N THR A 29 -15.37 25.20 23.72
CA THR A 29 -15.26 23.83 23.22
C THR A 29 -14.37 23.88 22.00
N ILE A 30 -13.08 23.59 22.20
CA ILE A 30 -12.19 23.13 21.13
C ILE A 30 -12.94 21.99 20.44
N PRO A 31 -13.22 22.04 19.12
CA PRO A 31 -13.88 20.93 18.46
C PRO A 31 -12.94 19.73 18.58
N GLU A 32 -13.41 18.67 19.24
CA GLU A 32 -12.80 17.36 19.19
C GLU A 32 -12.60 17.03 17.70
N LYS A 33 -11.33 16.95 17.30
CA LYS A 33 -10.93 16.45 15.99
C LYS A 33 -11.61 15.09 15.86
N GLU A 34 -12.58 14.98 14.95
CA GLU A 34 -13.23 13.71 14.64
C GLU A 34 -12.11 12.70 14.37
N GLU A 35 -11.94 11.73 15.28
CA GLU A 35 -11.06 10.60 15.03
C GLU A 35 -11.71 9.84 13.87
N GLU A 36 -11.07 9.91 12.70
CA GLU A 36 -11.51 9.20 11.52
C GLU A 36 -11.69 7.72 11.88
N GLU A 37 -12.85 7.18 11.52
CA GLU A 37 -13.24 5.80 11.77
C GLU A 37 -12.15 4.85 11.20
N TYR A 38 -11.34 4.28 12.09
CA TYR A 38 -10.28 3.32 11.77
C TYR A 38 -10.87 2.20 10.88
N GLY A 39 -10.54 2.19 9.59
CA GLY A 39 -10.98 1.13 8.67
C GLY A 39 -11.53 1.52 7.30
N LYS A 40 -11.62 2.81 6.93
CA LYS A 40 -11.85 3.20 5.54
C LYS A 40 -10.51 3.59 4.90
N TYR A 41 -10.02 2.77 3.98
CA TYR A 41 -8.84 3.12 3.19
C TYR A 41 -9.04 4.49 2.53
N THR A 42 -8.13 5.41 2.83
CA THR A 42 -8.24 6.82 2.41
C THR A 42 -7.74 7.04 0.99
N HIS A 43 -6.81 6.21 0.52
CA HIS A 43 -6.21 6.31 -0.82
C HIS A 43 -5.88 4.91 -1.37
N ASN A 44 -5.88 4.76 -2.70
CA ASN A 44 -5.43 3.57 -3.40
C ASN A 44 -4.75 3.97 -4.72
N GLY A 45 -3.77 3.18 -5.17
CA GLY A 45 -3.06 3.47 -6.41
C GLY A 45 -1.82 2.61 -6.62
N ARG A 46 -1.07 2.92 -7.68
CA ARG A 46 0.15 2.20 -8.08
C ARG A 46 1.40 2.84 -7.47
N ILE A 47 2.28 2.05 -6.85
CA ILE A 47 3.58 2.55 -6.39
C ILE A 47 4.47 2.86 -7.61
N VAL A 48 4.81 4.13 -7.80
CA VAL A 48 5.67 4.58 -8.91
C VAL A 48 7.08 4.97 -8.48
N LYS A 49 7.29 5.19 -7.17
CA LYS A 49 8.62 5.41 -6.58
C LYS A 49 8.61 5.02 -5.10
N ILE A 50 9.73 4.49 -4.62
CA ILE A 50 9.96 4.21 -3.21
C ILE A 50 11.14 5.05 -2.71
N ASP A 51 10.93 5.82 -1.65
CA ASP A 51 11.97 6.60 -0.95
C ASP A 51 12.08 6.12 0.51
N GLU A 52 13.14 6.48 1.23
CA GLU A 52 13.44 5.99 2.60
C GLU A 52 12.29 6.17 3.61
N GLY A 53 11.40 7.15 3.41
CA GLY A 53 10.27 7.43 4.30
C GLY A 53 8.89 7.11 3.74
N GLY A 54 8.77 6.50 2.55
CA GLY A 54 7.45 6.18 2.02
C GLY A 54 7.36 5.97 0.51
N PHE A 55 6.12 6.00 0.02
CA PHE A 55 5.79 5.70 -1.37
C PHE A 55 5.27 6.92 -2.10
N HIS A 56 5.69 7.09 -3.35
CA HIS A 56 4.94 7.90 -4.30
C HIS A 56 3.93 6.99 -4.96
N VAL A 57 2.66 7.27 -4.74
CA VAL A 57 1.54 6.49 -5.25
C VAL A 57 0.82 7.31 -6.32
N GLN A 58 0.65 6.68 -7.48
CA GLN A 58 -0.11 7.22 -8.58
C GLN A 58 -1.57 6.77 -8.48
N SER A 59 -2.47 7.74 -8.41
CA SER A 59 -3.92 7.56 -8.46
C SER A 59 -4.47 8.45 -9.56
N ASP A 60 -5.12 7.85 -10.57
CA ASP A 60 -5.52 8.53 -11.80
C ASP A 60 -4.33 9.29 -12.45
N GLU A 61 -4.45 10.61 -12.59
CA GLU A 61 -3.43 11.48 -13.18
C GLU A 61 -2.52 12.16 -12.15
N LYS A 62 -2.63 11.80 -10.86
CA LYS A 62 -1.88 12.43 -9.76
C LYS A 62 -0.89 11.45 -9.15
N VAL A 63 0.25 11.99 -8.73
CA VAL A 63 1.24 11.28 -7.91
C VAL A 63 1.37 12.02 -6.60
N GLU A 64 1.15 11.31 -5.49
CA GLU A 64 1.22 11.85 -4.14
C GLU A 64 2.20 11.02 -3.30
N PHE A 65 2.92 11.69 -2.39
CA PHE A 65 3.82 11.02 -1.47
C PHE A 65 3.10 10.68 -0.16
N PHE A 66 3.19 9.43 0.26
CA PHE A 66 2.63 8.91 1.49
C PHE A 66 3.75 8.43 2.38
N ASN A 67 3.81 8.97 3.60
CA ASN A 67 4.74 8.53 4.62
C ASN A 67 4.28 7.17 5.16
N VAL A 68 5.07 6.13 4.93
CA VAL A 68 4.74 4.74 5.28
C VAL A 68 5.77 4.25 6.27
N ASP A 69 5.33 3.51 7.27
CA ASP A 69 6.24 2.88 8.22
C ASP A 69 7.22 1.97 7.49
N THR A 70 8.53 2.19 7.73
CA THR A 70 9.63 1.47 7.11
C THR A 70 9.52 -0.06 7.24
N GLU A 71 8.93 -0.57 8.32
CA GLU A 71 8.70 -2.01 8.50
C GLU A 71 7.70 -2.56 7.46
N GLY A 72 6.70 -1.77 7.07
CA GLY A 72 5.72 -2.12 6.04
C GLY A 72 6.31 -2.04 4.63
N MET A 73 7.29 -1.16 4.41
CA MET A 73 7.80 -0.85 3.08
C MET A 73 8.57 -1.98 2.40
N GLY A 74 9.24 -2.84 3.17
CA GLY A 74 10.09 -3.90 2.63
C GLY A 74 9.36 -4.99 1.84
N ASN A 75 8.04 -5.10 2.02
CA ASN A 75 7.21 -6.14 1.42
C ASN A 75 6.65 -5.77 0.04
N PHE A 76 6.88 -4.54 -0.41
CA PHE A 76 6.32 -4.02 -1.66
C PHE A 76 7.39 -3.75 -2.71
N TYR A 77 6.97 -3.73 -3.97
CA TYR A 77 7.79 -3.43 -5.14
C TYR A 77 7.18 -2.29 -5.94
N LEU A 78 8.00 -1.66 -6.78
CA LEU A 78 7.48 -0.74 -7.81
C LEU A 78 6.46 -1.45 -8.69
N GLY A 79 5.44 -0.71 -9.13
CA GLY A 79 4.37 -1.21 -10.00
C GLY A 79 3.22 -1.89 -9.26
N GLU A 80 3.34 -2.17 -7.96
CA GLU A 80 2.24 -2.77 -7.20
C GLU A 80 1.11 -1.79 -6.90
N TYR A 81 -0.12 -2.31 -6.93
CA TYR A 81 -1.31 -1.58 -6.52
C TYR A 81 -1.57 -1.79 -5.03
N VAL A 82 -1.70 -0.69 -4.30
CA VAL A 82 -1.81 -0.67 -2.85
C VAL A 82 -2.96 0.19 -2.36
N ARG A 83 -3.43 -0.12 -1.15
CA ARG A 83 -4.36 0.68 -0.36
C ARG A 83 -3.62 1.28 0.83
N LEU A 84 -3.91 2.53 1.11
CA LEU A 84 -3.26 3.31 2.16
C LEU A 84 -4.32 3.78 3.17
N ASN A 85 -4.09 3.45 4.44
CA ASN A 85 -4.96 3.83 5.54
C ASN A 85 -4.20 4.70 6.54
N SER A 86 -4.76 5.87 6.82
CA SER A 86 -4.16 6.82 7.77
C SER A 86 -4.20 6.25 9.19
N LYS A 87 -3.05 6.18 9.87
CA LYS A 87 -2.98 5.83 11.30
C LYS A 87 -3.32 7.02 12.19
N ASP A 88 -2.74 8.17 11.89
CA ASP A 88 -2.76 9.36 12.74
C ASP A 88 -2.83 10.69 11.95
N GLY A 89 -3.09 10.60 10.64
CA GLY A 89 -3.12 11.74 9.71
C GLY A 89 -1.77 12.08 9.09
N ASN A 90 -0.67 11.43 9.51
CA ASN A 90 0.68 11.69 8.97
C ASN A 90 1.40 10.42 8.53
N VAL A 91 1.09 9.27 9.11
CA VAL A 91 1.66 7.97 8.76
C VAL A 91 0.55 7.05 8.24
N TYR A 92 0.87 6.29 7.20
CA TYR A 92 -0.05 5.38 6.55
C TYR A 92 0.38 3.92 6.77
N ASP A 93 -0.61 3.08 7.10
CA ASP A 93 -0.51 1.64 6.85
C ASP A 93 -0.72 1.36 5.36
N VAL A 94 0.02 0.40 4.85
CA VAL A 94 -0.07 -0.04 3.45
C VAL A 94 -0.43 -1.51 3.38
N SER A 95 -1.34 -1.84 2.46
CA SER A 95 -1.69 -3.21 2.10
C SER A 95 -1.81 -3.33 0.58
N LEU A 96 -1.71 -4.54 0.05
CA LEU A 96 -2.04 -4.78 -1.37
C LEU A 96 -3.51 -4.41 -1.62
N ASP A 97 -3.79 -3.90 -2.82
CA ASP A 97 -5.14 -3.77 -3.32
C ASP A 97 -5.62 -5.11 -3.89
N GLU A 98 -6.17 -5.96 -3.02
CA GLU A 98 -6.66 -7.30 -3.40
C GLU A 98 -7.84 -7.27 -4.38
N GLU A 99 -8.51 -6.12 -4.55
CA GLU A 99 -9.61 -5.96 -5.51
C GLU A 99 -9.14 -5.44 -6.87
N PHE A 100 -7.87 -5.02 -7.00
CA PHE A 100 -7.34 -4.58 -8.27
C PHE A 100 -7.18 -5.77 -9.24
N ASP A 101 -7.84 -5.68 -10.39
CA ASP A 101 -7.70 -6.66 -11.46
C ASP A 101 -6.46 -6.36 -12.32
N TYR A 102 -5.37 -7.05 -12.00
CA TYR A 102 -4.10 -6.97 -12.73
C TYR A 102 -4.22 -7.33 -14.22
N THR A 103 -5.23 -8.10 -14.62
CA THR A 103 -5.43 -8.43 -16.04
C THR A 103 -6.08 -7.29 -16.83
N SER A 104 -6.74 -6.34 -16.16
CA SER A 104 -7.49 -5.26 -16.80
C SER A 104 -6.60 -4.24 -17.55
N VAL A 105 -5.33 -4.14 -17.15
CA VAL A 105 -4.33 -3.23 -17.76
C VAL A 105 -3.49 -3.90 -18.85
N MET A 106 -3.73 -5.18 -19.13
CA MET A 106 -3.01 -5.92 -20.17
C MET A 106 -3.59 -5.62 -21.55
N THR A 107 -2.72 -5.27 -22.49
CA THR A 107 -3.10 -4.99 -23.87
C THR A 107 -2.35 -5.88 -24.85
N ALA A 108 -2.95 -6.13 -26.02
CA ALA A 108 -2.43 -7.12 -26.98
C ALA A 108 -1.03 -6.76 -27.54
N ASP A 109 -0.70 -5.48 -27.62
CA ASP A 109 0.58 -4.94 -28.09
C ASP A 109 1.73 -5.17 -27.11
N MET A 110 1.45 -5.59 -25.88
CA MET A 110 2.46 -6.03 -24.93
C MET A 110 3.06 -7.38 -25.32
N TYR A 111 2.34 -8.17 -26.11
CA TYR A 111 2.67 -9.55 -26.43
C TYR A 111 3.35 -9.67 -27.79
N ASP A 112 4.64 -9.90 -27.76
CA ASP A 112 5.40 -10.38 -28.91
C ASP A 112 5.88 -11.81 -28.62
N GLU A 113 5.20 -12.77 -29.23
CA GLU A 113 5.50 -14.20 -29.04
C GLU A 113 6.87 -14.60 -29.59
N ASP A 114 7.44 -13.84 -30.53
CA ASP A 114 8.74 -14.13 -31.11
C ASP A 114 9.89 -13.79 -30.14
N THR A 115 9.64 -12.91 -29.17
CA THR A 115 10.63 -12.46 -28.16
C THR A 115 10.32 -12.95 -26.75
N LYS A 116 9.24 -13.72 -26.57
CA LYS A 116 8.80 -14.26 -25.28
C LYS A 116 9.83 -15.19 -24.66
N LEU A 117 10.10 -15.00 -23.38
CA LEU A 117 10.93 -15.87 -22.56
C LEU A 117 10.05 -16.67 -21.59
N ASN A 118 10.13 -18.00 -21.64
CA ASN A 118 9.50 -18.86 -20.63
C ASN A 118 10.56 -19.24 -19.60
N LEU A 119 10.34 -18.84 -18.34
CA LEU A 119 11.33 -18.94 -17.28
C LEU A 119 10.74 -19.65 -16.06
N LYS A 120 11.58 -20.39 -15.36
CA LYS A 120 11.34 -20.81 -13.99
C LYS A 120 12.03 -19.82 -13.05
N VAL A 121 11.30 -19.28 -12.07
CA VAL A 121 11.83 -18.34 -11.07
C VAL A 121 12.80 -19.07 -10.15
N GLY A 122 14.05 -18.59 -10.07
CA GLY A 122 15.08 -19.11 -9.20
C GLY A 122 15.29 -18.25 -7.95
N GLU A 123 15.41 -16.94 -8.12
CA GLU A 123 15.57 -15.98 -7.02
C GLU A 123 14.71 -14.73 -7.28
N ILE A 124 14.18 -14.15 -6.20
CA ILE A 124 13.47 -12.87 -6.24
C ILE A 124 14.19 -11.96 -5.25
N SER A 125 14.58 -10.79 -5.72
CA SER A 125 15.18 -9.76 -4.90
C SER A 125 14.61 -8.38 -5.26
N ARG A 126 15.04 -7.37 -4.52
CA ARG A 126 14.64 -5.99 -4.67
C ARG A 126 15.89 -5.14 -4.74
N ASP A 127 15.99 -4.27 -5.73
CA ASP A 127 17.11 -3.34 -5.81
C ASP A 127 16.90 -2.09 -4.93
N GLU A 128 17.89 -1.21 -4.91
CA GLU A 128 17.89 0.02 -4.11
C GLU A 128 16.75 0.99 -4.48
N THR A 129 16.20 0.88 -5.69
CA THR A 129 15.09 1.72 -6.17
C THR A 129 13.71 1.13 -5.85
N GLY A 130 13.68 -0.15 -5.46
CA GLY A 130 12.48 -0.91 -5.25
C GLY A 130 11.95 -1.65 -6.48
N THR A 131 12.73 -1.67 -7.55
CA THR A 131 12.47 -2.52 -8.72
C THR A 131 12.60 -3.97 -8.30
N MET A 132 11.66 -4.81 -8.74
CA MET A 132 11.74 -6.25 -8.56
C MET A 132 12.81 -6.81 -9.50
N ARG A 133 13.71 -7.64 -8.95
CA ARG A 133 14.70 -8.40 -9.71
C ARG A 133 14.33 -9.87 -9.63
N ILE A 134 14.23 -10.53 -10.78
CA ILE A 134 13.91 -11.96 -10.87
C ILE A 134 15.06 -12.65 -11.58
N TYR A 135 15.77 -13.52 -10.88
CA TYR A 135 16.68 -14.45 -11.52
C TYR A 135 15.88 -15.64 -12.06
N GLY A 136 15.87 -15.81 -13.39
CA GLY A 136 15.08 -16.82 -14.08
C GLY A 136 15.94 -17.77 -14.91
N LEU A 137 15.56 -19.04 -14.93
CA LEU A 137 16.20 -20.07 -15.76
C LEU A 137 15.23 -20.53 -16.86
N ALA A 138 15.67 -20.44 -18.12
CA ALA A 138 14.92 -20.95 -19.26
C ALA A 138 15.12 -22.47 -19.44
N ASP A 139 14.24 -23.11 -20.21
CA ASP A 139 14.31 -24.57 -20.50
C ASP A 139 15.61 -24.99 -21.22
N ASP A 140 16.28 -24.05 -21.92
CA ASP A 140 17.59 -24.26 -22.54
C ASP A 140 18.78 -24.03 -21.59
N ASN A 141 18.51 -23.85 -20.29
CA ASN A 141 19.45 -23.51 -19.22
C ASN A 141 20.12 -22.13 -19.36
N LYS A 142 19.58 -21.22 -20.16
CA LYS A 142 20.03 -19.83 -20.14
C LYS A 142 19.48 -19.10 -18.92
N GLU A 143 20.35 -18.30 -18.32
CA GLU A 143 20.08 -17.52 -17.12
C GLU A 143 19.77 -16.07 -17.50
N TYR A 144 18.74 -15.52 -16.88
CA TYR A 144 18.28 -14.16 -17.10
C TYR A 144 18.09 -13.45 -15.76
N ASP A 145 18.41 -12.16 -15.75
CA ASP A 145 18.12 -11.25 -14.65
C ASP A 145 17.06 -10.25 -15.12
N ILE A 146 15.83 -10.44 -14.67
CA ILE A 146 14.66 -9.68 -15.12
C ILE A 146 14.42 -8.49 -14.20
N ALA A 147 14.37 -7.30 -14.77
CA ALA A 147 13.95 -6.08 -14.10
C ALA A 147 12.45 -5.85 -14.31
N ALA A 148 11.68 -5.78 -13.22
CA ALA A 148 10.27 -5.41 -13.24
C ALA A 148 10.09 -4.07 -12.49
N GLY A 149 9.93 -3.00 -13.27
CA GLY A 149 9.81 -1.62 -12.79
C GLY A 149 8.36 -1.17 -12.66
N ALA A 150 8.16 0.13 -12.41
CA ALA A 150 6.83 0.71 -12.22
C ALA A 150 5.89 0.59 -13.44
N GLU A 151 6.46 0.52 -14.65
CA GLU A 151 5.71 0.39 -15.90
C GLU A 151 5.62 -1.05 -16.41
N THR A 152 6.25 -2.02 -15.72
CA THR A 152 6.10 -3.43 -16.07
C THR A 152 4.68 -3.88 -15.74
N VAL A 153 3.99 -4.47 -16.72
CA VAL A 153 2.62 -4.94 -16.56
C VAL A 153 2.58 -6.42 -16.19
N THR A 154 1.85 -6.76 -15.14
CA THR A 154 1.76 -8.13 -14.62
C THR A 154 0.31 -8.56 -14.44
N ASN A 155 0.04 -9.88 -14.45
CA ASN A 155 -1.27 -10.44 -14.07
C ASN A 155 -1.34 -10.80 -12.57
N PHE A 156 -0.37 -10.34 -11.78
CA PHE A 156 -0.21 -10.65 -10.36
C PHE A 156 0.45 -9.47 -9.64
N ALA A 157 0.18 -9.31 -8.34
CA ALA A 157 0.96 -8.41 -7.51
C ALA A 157 2.38 -8.97 -7.32
N HIS A 158 3.42 -8.18 -7.58
CA HIS A 158 4.83 -8.61 -7.53
C HIS A 158 5.17 -9.44 -6.28
N SER A 159 4.77 -8.97 -5.09
CA SER A 159 4.96 -9.63 -3.79
C SER A 159 4.34 -11.03 -3.65
N THR A 160 3.48 -11.44 -4.59
CA THR A 160 2.86 -12.78 -4.62
C THR A 160 3.63 -13.80 -5.46
N LEU A 161 4.66 -13.36 -6.19
CA LEU A 161 5.56 -14.23 -6.95
C LEU A 161 6.45 -15.02 -5.99
N LYS A 162 6.72 -16.28 -6.31
CA LYS A 162 7.52 -17.19 -5.50
C LYS A 162 8.59 -17.87 -6.34
N VAL A 163 9.65 -18.29 -5.67
CA VAL A 163 10.62 -19.23 -6.24
C VAL A 163 9.88 -20.48 -6.73
N ASP A 164 10.38 -21.04 -7.83
CA ASP A 164 9.80 -22.15 -8.59
C ASP A 164 8.53 -21.85 -9.40
N ASP A 165 7.93 -20.65 -9.29
CA ASP A 165 6.86 -20.24 -10.20
C ASP A 165 7.35 -20.25 -11.66
N ARG A 166 6.44 -20.53 -12.58
CA ARG A 166 6.69 -20.41 -14.02
C ARG A 166 6.10 -19.11 -14.52
N ILE A 167 6.90 -18.37 -15.28
CA ILE A 167 6.53 -17.08 -15.83
C ILE A 167 6.85 -16.99 -17.32
N SER A 168 6.01 -16.24 -18.02
CA SER A 168 6.29 -15.74 -19.37
C SER A 168 6.70 -14.27 -19.27
N VAL A 169 7.90 -13.93 -19.71
CA VAL A 169 8.42 -12.56 -19.74
C VAL A 169 8.42 -12.06 -21.17
N TYR A 170 7.80 -10.90 -21.37
CA TYR A 170 7.81 -10.16 -22.62
C TYR A 170 8.77 -8.97 -22.45
N PRO A 171 9.94 -9.00 -23.11
CA PRO A 171 10.96 -7.99 -22.94
C PRO A 171 10.58 -6.68 -23.65
N GLU A 172 10.94 -5.55 -23.04
CA GLU A 172 11.11 -4.29 -23.76
C GLU A 172 12.50 -4.26 -24.41
N SER A 173 13.52 -4.71 -23.67
CA SER A 173 14.88 -4.84 -24.16
C SER A 173 15.63 -5.96 -23.45
N ILE A 174 16.64 -6.49 -24.12
CA ILE A 174 17.56 -7.49 -23.58
C ILE A 174 18.98 -7.00 -23.82
N SER A 175 19.78 -6.97 -22.76
CA SER A 175 21.20 -6.62 -22.83
C SER A 175 22.07 -7.84 -23.13
N ASP A 176 23.25 -7.58 -23.71
CA ASP A 176 24.28 -8.60 -23.86
C ASP A 176 24.92 -8.90 -22.49
N GLY A 177 24.96 -10.17 -22.08
CA GLY A 177 25.52 -10.57 -20.79
C GLY A 177 25.32 -12.04 -20.44
N THR A 178 25.88 -12.46 -19.31
CA THR A 178 25.58 -13.77 -18.69
C THR A 178 25.63 -13.61 -17.15
N PRO A 179 24.47 -13.56 -16.47
CA PRO A 179 23.12 -13.62 -17.05
C PRO A 179 22.81 -12.41 -17.94
N ALA A 180 21.92 -12.59 -18.91
CA ALA A 180 21.43 -11.46 -19.72
C ALA A 180 20.41 -10.66 -18.90
N VAL A 181 20.55 -9.33 -18.85
CA VAL A 181 19.58 -8.46 -18.16
C VAL A 181 18.43 -8.15 -19.11
N VAL A 182 17.20 -8.35 -18.63
CA VAL A 182 15.96 -8.13 -19.36
C VAL A 182 15.16 -7.02 -18.68
N GLU A 183 14.90 -5.93 -19.38
CA GLU A 183 13.93 -4.94 -18.94
C GLU A 183 12.55 -5.42 -19.38
N ALA A 184 11.69 -5.80 -18.42
CA ALA A 184 10.41 -6.40 -18.72
C ALA A 184 9.35 -5.36 -19.05
N LYS A 185 8.70 -5.52 -20.20
CA LYS A 185 7.46 -4.81 -20.55
C LYS A 185 6.26 -5.46 -19.86
N ALA A 186 6.17 -6.79 -19.93
CA ALA A 186 5.13 -7.54 -19.25
C ALA A 186 5.64 -8.86 -18.69
N ILE A 187 5.05 -9.31 -17.57
CA ILE A 187 5.34 -10.61 -16.95
C ILE A 187 4.03 -11.30 -16.60
N LEU A 188 3.85 -12.50 -17.14
CA LEU A 188 2.70 -13.34 -16.85
C LEU A 188 3.14 -14.48 -15.96
N LYS A 189 2.48 -14.64 -14.81
CA LYS A 189 2.58 -15.85 -14.01
C LYS A 189 1.60 -16.88 -14.55
N ASP A 190 2.11 -18.09 -14.80
CA ASP A 190 1.28 -19.22 -15.21
C ASP A 190 0.36 -19.60 -14.06
N ASN A 191 -0.95 -19.43 -14.23
CA ASN A 191 -1.93 -19.94 -13.28
C ASN A 191 -1.96 -21.46 -13.43
N THR A 192 -1.19 -22.15 -12.61
CA THR A 192 -1.34 -23.59 -12.43
C THR A 192 -2.45 -23.79 -11.39
N ASP A 193 -3.66 -24.08 -11.88
CA ASP A 193 -4.76 -24.59 -11.06
C ASP A 193 -4.39 -25.92 -10.37
#